data_AF-A0A2V5SCZ4-F1
#
_entry.id   AF-A0A2V5SCZ4-F1
#
_cell.length_a   1.000
_cell.length_b   1.000
_cell.length_c   1.000
_cell.angle_alpha   90.00
_cell.angle_beta   90.00
_cell.angle_gamma   90.00
#
_symmetry.space_group_name_H-M   'P 1'
#
loop_
_entity.id
_entity.type
_entity.pdbx_description
1 polymer ?
#
loop_
_entity_poly.entity_id
_entity_poly.type
_entity_poly.pdbx_seq_one_letter_code
_entity_poly.pdbx_strand_id
1 'polypeptide(L)'
;MNWANRITLSRLALTVLFVIALDSSWQYARTTALVIFLIAGLTDFIDGEIARRYGVITNFGKLMDPLVDKIMMAAAFISLVPLKAVPAWAATTVVARDFLVTGLRLMASAKGRILPAESLGKQKTSWQIITITFFLALLSIAELRYASQTPTWWLRAWHEAGPVLVWITVALTIYSGLRFTWRNRELIAPDQ
;
A
#
# COMPACT_ATOMS: atom_id res chain seq x y z
N MET A 1 26.82 4.23 -5.72
CA MET A 1 25.39 4.14 -5.36
C MET A 1 25.02 2.67 -5.26
N ASN A 2 24.73 2.16 -4.06
CA ASN A 2 24.48 0.73 -3.82
C ASN A 2 23.20 0.26 -4.53
N TRP A 3 23.16 -1.02 -4.90
CA TRP A 3 22.03 -1.66 -5.58
C TRP A 3 20.70 -1.47 -4.82
N ALA A 4 20.72 -1.59 -3.49
CA ALA A 4 19.56 -1.33 -2.63
C ALA A 4 18.97 0.07 -2.85
N ASN A 5 19.79 1.13 -2.86
CA ASN A 5 19.29 2.49 -3.04
C ASN A 5 18.64 2.70 -4.42
N ARG A 6 19.16 2.05 -5.47
CA ARG A 6 18.58 2.16 -6.83
C ARG A 6 17.18 1.57 -6.89
N ILE A 7 16.92 0.51 -6.12
CA ILE A 7 15.62 -0.16 -6.03
C ILE A 7 14.62 0.70 -5.26
N THR A 8 15.04 1.28 -4.12
CA THR A 8 14.18 2.18 -3.36
C THR A 8 13.79 3.42 -4.21
N LEU A 9 14.74 3.96 -4.97
CA LEU A 9 14.53 5.06 -5.91
C LEU A 9 13.64 4.67 -7.09
N SER A 10 13.83 3.48 -7.67
CA SER A 10 12.99 3.02 -8.79
C SER A 10 11.53 2.85 -8.35
N ARG A 11 11.28 2.36 -7.14
CA ARG A 11 9.92 2.24 -6.57
C ARG A 11 9.26 3.59 -6.36
N LEU A 12 10.02 4.57 -5.86
CA LEU A 12 9.52 5.94 -5.74
C LEU A 12 9.14 6.50 -7.11
N ALA A 13 9.98 6.30 -8.12
CA ALA A 13 9.68 6.69 -9.50
C ALA A 13 8.43 5.98 -10.04
N LEU A 14 8.29 4.66 -9.83
CA LEU A 14 7.10 3.90 -10.21
C LEU A 14 5.84 4.40 -9.49
N THR A 15 5.95 4.82 -8.23
CA THR A 15 4.83 5.41 -7.49
C THR A 15 4.35 6.71 -8.13
N VAL A 16 5.29 7.59 -8.51
CA VAL A 16 4.95 8.84 -9.20
C VAL A 16 4.32 8.56 -10.56
N LEU A 17 4.90 7.64 -11.34
CA LEU A 17 4.36 7.23 -12.63
C LEU A 17 2.96 6.62 -12.50
N PHE A 18 2.71 5.83 -11.45
CA PHE A 18 1.40 5.28 -11.14
C PHE A 18 0.35 6.39 -10.92
N VAL A 19 0.67 7.40 -10.12
CA VAL A 19 -0.26 8.50 -9.84
C VAL A 19 -0.55 9.30 -11.11
N ILE A 20 0.49 9.62 -11.89
CA ILE A 20 0.34 10.33 -13.17
C ILE A 20 -0.50 9.50 -14.15
N ALA A 21 -0.24 8.20 -14.25
CA ALA A 21 -0.99 7.32 -15.14
C ALA A 21 -2.46 7.26 -14.73
N LEU A 22 -2.79 7.21 -13.44
CA LEU A 22 -4.17 7.10 -12.97
C LEU A 22 -4.97 8.40 -13.10
N ASP A 23 -4.31 9.56 -13.03
CA ASP A 23 -4.93 10.90 -13.20
C ASP A 23 -5.01 11.33 -14.67
N SER A 24 -4.23 10.69 -15.56
CA SER A 24 -4.21 11.00 -16.98
C SER A 24 -5.55 10.71 -17.67
N SER A 25 -5.93 11.57 -18.62
CA SER A 25 -7.11 11.39 -19.46
C SER A 25 -6.87 10.47 -20.67
N TRP A 26 -5.72 9.81 -20.74
CA TRP A 26 -5.36 8.93 -21.85
C TRP A 26 -6.21 7.65 -21.85
N GLN A 27 -6.52 7.11 -23.05
CA GLN A 27 -7.40 5.95 -23.23
C GLN A 27 -6.96 4.67 -22.49
N TYR A 28 -5.67 4.53 -22.16
CA TYR A 28 -5.12 3.36 -21.46
C TYR A 28 -4.51 3.73 -20.11
N ALA A 29 -4.85 4.89 -19.57
CA ALA A 29 -4.36 5.45 -18.32
C ALA A 29 -4.51 4.48 -17.14
N ARG A 30 -5.72 3.95 -16.91
CA ARG A 30 -6.06 3.10 -15.76
C ARG A 30 -5.46 1.72 -15.89
N THR A 31 -5.44 1.18 -17.10
CA THR A 31 -4.78 -0.09 -17.42
C THR A 31 -3.27 0.02 -17.19
N THR A 32 -2.66 1.13 -17.60
CA THR A 32 -1.25 1.40 -17.36
C THR A 32 -0.95 1.54 -15.86
N ALA A 33 -1.80 2.24 -15.11
CA ALA A 33 -1.68 2.35 -13.65
C ALA A 33 -1.75 0.98 -12.95
N LEU A 34 -2.68 0.11 -13.37
CA LEU A 34 -2.76 -1.27 -12.87
C LEU A 34 -1.46 -2.04 -13.11
N VAL A 35 -0.93 -2.00 -14.33
CA VAL A 35 0.31 -2.68 -14.71
C VAL A 35 1.50 -2.15 -13.90
N ILE A 36 1.63 -0.83 -13.76
CA ILE A 36 2.68 -0.21 -12.95
C ILE A 36 2.58 -0.65 -11.48
N PHE A 37 1.37 -0.68 -10.91
CA PHE A 37 1.16 -1.10 -9.53
C PHE A 37 1.57 -2.57 -9.32
N LEU A 38 1.20 -3.46 -10.24
CA LEU A 38 1.59 -4.88 -10.19
C LEU A 38 3.11 -5.07 -10.35
N ILE A 39 3.73 -4.37 -11.30
CA ILE A 39 5.19 -4.42 -11.49
C ILE A 39 5.89 -3.92 -10.24
N ALA A 40 5.47 -2.79 -9.68
CA ALA A 40 6.08 -2.23 -8.47
C ALA A 40 5.99 -3.19 -7.27
N GLY A 41 4.85 -3.87 -7.09
CA GLY A 41 4.69 -4.89 -6.06
C GLY A 41 5.54 -6.15 -6.30
N LEU A 42 5.69 -6.58 -7.55
CA LEU A 42 6.52 -7.73 -7.90
C LEU A 42 8.01 -7.43 -7.71
N THR A 43 8.44 -6.21 -8.07
CA THR A 43 9.80 -5.72 -7.85
C THR A 43 10.16 -5.73 -6.36
N ASP A 44 9.25 -5.33 -5.46
CA ASP A 44 9.48 -5.42 -4.00
C ASP A 44 9.70 -6.86 -3.53
N PHE A 45 8.90 -7.81 -4.03
CA PHE A 45 9.01 -9.21 -3.63
C PHE A 45 10.35 -9.83 -4.08
N ILE A 46 10.72 -9.61 -5.35
CA ILE A 46 11.95 -10.15 -5.92
C ILE A 46 13.18 -9.51 -5.27
N ASP A 47 13.17 -8.19 -5.09
CA ASP A 47 14.31 -7.46 -4.54
C ASP A 47 14.48 -7.68 -3.04
N GLY A 48 13.39 -7.89 -2.30
CA GLY A 48 13.44 -8.27 -0.89
C GLY A 48 14.13 -9.63 -0.67
N GLU A 49 14.00 -10.56 -1.62
CA GLU A 49 14.67 -11.86 -1.59
C GLU A 49 16.15 -11.74 -1.98
N ILE A 50 16.45 -10.95 -3.02
CA ILE A 50 17.82 -10.68 -3.48
C ILE A 50 18.61 -9.93 -2.40
N ALA A 51 18.06 -8.86 -1.82
CA ALA A 51 18.74 -8.07 -0.78
C ALA A 51 19.09 -8.89 0.48
N ARG A 52 18.23 -9.86 0.85
CA ARG A 52 18.52 -10.81 1.95
C ARG A 52 19.67 -11.75 1.63
N ARG A 53 19.83 -12.15 0.36
CA ARG A 53 20.87 -13.08 -0.09
C ARG A 53 22.24 -12.42 -0.23
N TYR A 54 22.30 -11.16 -0.63
CA TYR A 54 23.57 -10.47 -0.90
C TYR A 54 24.11 -9.64 0.28
N GLY A 55 23.35 -9.45 1.37
CA GLY A 55 23.85 -8.84 2.61
C GLY A 55 24.29 -7.36 2.51
N VAL A 56 24.08 -6.70 1.37
CA VAL A 56 24.47 -5.30 1.14
C VAL A 56 23.37 -4.38 1.65
N ILE A 57 23.28 -4.22 2.97
CA ILE A 57 22.27 -3.39 3.61
C ILE A 57 22.88 -2.06 4.04
N THR A 58 22.49 -0.95 3.40
CA THR A 58 22.89 0.40 3.84
C THR A 58 21.96 0.91 4.94
N ASN A 59 22.46 1.75 5.85
CA ASN A 59 21.63 2.39 6.88
C ASN A 59 20.52 3.25 6.25
N PHE A 60 20.80 3.88 5.11
CA PHE A 60 19.80 4.64 4.35
C PHE A 60 18.70 3.75 3.76
N GLY A 61 19.05 2.63 3.11
CA GLY A 61 18.09 1.68 2.57
C GLY A 61 17.19 1.08 3.65
N LYS A 62 17.74 0.71 4.81
CA LYS A 62 16.94 0.21 5.95
C LYS A 62 15.83 1.15 6.40
N LEU A 63 16.08 2.46 6.31
CA LEU A 63 15.10 3.48 6.71
C LEU A 63 14.10 3.77 5.56
N MET A 64 14.60 3.84 4.32
CA MET A 64 13.81 4.23 3.16
C MET A 64 12.93 3.10 2.63
N ASP A 65 13.34 1.84 2.69
CA ASP A 65 12.57 0.73 2.14
C ASP A 65 11.18 0.61 2.79
N PRO A 66 11.03 0.63 4.13
CA PRO A 66 9.72 0.61 4.77
C PRO A 66 8.91 1.89 4.51
N LEU A 67 9.57 3.02 4.28
CA LEU A 67 8.90 4.30 4.02
C LEU A 67 8.30 4.33 2.62
N VAL A 68 9.10 3.99 1.60
CA VAL A 68 8.65 3.99 0.20
C VAL A 68 7.57 2.92 -0.05
N ASP A 69 7.64 1.77 0.63
CA ASP A 69 6.54 0.79 0.66
C ASP A 69 5.21 1.44 1.06
N LYS A 70 5.21 2.23 2.15
CA LYS A 70 4.00 2.92 2.63
C LYS A 70 3.57 4.09 1.75
N ILE A 71 4.51 4.77 1.12
CA ILE A 71 4.20 5.84 0.16
C ILE A 71 3.43 5.28 -1.04
N MET A 72 3.85 4.15 -1.62
CA MET A 72 3.15 3.53 -2.75
C MET A 72 1.71 3.14 -2.39
N MET A 73 1.53 2.46 -1.26
CA MET A 73 0.20 2.07 -0.78
C MET A 73 -0.69 3.28 -0.48
N ALA A 74 -0.12 4.33 0.12
CA ALA A 74 -0.86 5.55 0.41
C ALA A 74 -1.24 6.31 -0.87
N ALA A 75 -0.33 6.44 -1.82
CA ALA A 75 -0.61 7.02 -3.12
C ALA A 75 -1.75 6.29 -3.82
N ALA A 76 -1.73 4.96 -3.83
CA ALA A 76 -2.82 4.16 -4.38
C ALA A 76 -4.17 4.41 -3.71
N PHE A 77 -4.24 4.38 -2.37
CA PHE A 77 -5.50 4.66 -1.67
C PHE A 77 -6.01 6.08 -1.90
N ILE A 78 -5.12 7.07 -1.89
CA ILE A 78 -5.48 8.48 -2.09
C ILE A 78 -5.99 8.70 -3.52
N SER A 79 -5.32 8.15 -4.53
CA SER A 79 -5.74 8.28 -5.93
C SER A 79 -7.05 7.56 -6.25
N LEU A 80 -7.48 6.59 -5.45
CA LEU A 80 -8.79 5.94 -5.57
C LEU A 80 -9.95 6.77 -5.01
N VAL A 81 -9.69 7.78 -4.17
CA VAL A 81 -10.71 8.66 -3.59
C VAL A 81 -11.46 9.50 -4.64
N PRO A 82 -10.80 10.27 -5.53
CA PRO A 82 -11.50 11.07 -6.54
C PRO A 82 -12.29 10.19 -7.52
N LEU A 83 -11.89 8.93 -7.69
CA LEU A 83 -12.57 7.94 -8.54
C LEU A 83 -13.81 7.31 -7.86
N LYS A 84 -14.16 7.74 -6.64
CA LYS A 84 -15.27 7.20 -5.83
C LYS A 84 -15.17 5.69 -5.56
N ALA A 85 -13.98 5.11 -5.72
CA ALA A 85 -13.73 3.70 -5.42
C ALA A 85 -13.61 3.47 -3.91
N VAL A 86 -12.90 4.37 -3.22
CA VAL A 86 -12.69 4.31 -1.78
C VAL A 86 -13.14 5.63 -1.15
N PRO A 87 -13.95 5.60 -0.07
CA PRO A 87 -14.33 6.83 0.61
C PRO A 87 -13.12 7.45 1.33
N ALA A 88 -13.05 8.79 1.35
CA ALA A 88 -11.91 9.53 1.89
C ALA A 88 -11.57 9.12 3.33
N TRP A 89 -12.57 8.91 4.19
CA TRP A 89 -12.36 8.51 5.58
C TRP A 89 -11.63 7.16 5.71
N ALA A 90 -11.91 6.21 4.81
CA ALA A 90 -11.28 4.89 4.81
C ALA A 90 -9.82 5.00 4.36
N ALA A 91 -9.56 5.75 3.28
CA ALA A 91 -8.21 6.03 2.80
C ALA A 91 -7.36 6.73 3.88
N THR A 92 -7.89 7.79 4.50
CA THR A 92 -7.20 8.50 5.59
C THR A 92 -6.92 7.58 6.77
N THR A 93 -7.88 6.76 7.20
CA THR A 93 -7.70 5.81 8.31
C THR A 93 -6.57 4.82 8.03
N VAL A 94 -6.56 4.26 6.81
CA VAL A 94 -5.54 3.30 6.39
C VAL A 94 -4.16 3.94 6.36
N VAL A 95 -4.03 5.09 5.70
CA VAL A 95 -2.77 5.82 5.56
C VAL A 95 -2.25 6.28 6.91
N ALA A 96 -3.06 6.98 7.71
CA ALA A 96 -2.65 7.49 9.01
C ALA A 96 -2.13 6.36 9.91
N ARG A 97 -2.88 5.26 9.99
CA ARG A 97 -2.48 4.13 10.84
C ARG A 97 -1.19 3.46 10.36
N ASP A 98 -1.01 3.29 9.05
CA ASP A 98 0.18 2.62 8.51
C ASP A 98 1.45 3.45 8.66
N PHE A 99 1.34 4.78 8.52
CA PHE A 99 2.45 5.70 8.83
C PHE A 99 2.75 5.76 10.33
N LEU A 100 1.73 5.81 11.20
CA LEU A 100 1.93 5.80 12.65
C LEU A 100 2.69 4.55 13.12
N VAL A 101 2.25 3.36 12.71
CA VAL A 101 2.89 2.10 13.12
C VAL A 101 4.30 1.95 12.53
N THR A 102 4.52 2.42 11.31
CA THR A 102 5.86 2.42 10.69
C THR A 102 6.78 3.40 11.42
N GLY A 103 6.32 4.62 11.70
CA GLY A 103 7.06 5.63 12.46
C GLY A 103 7.46 5.15 13.85
N LEU A 104 6.52 4.55 14.59
CA LEU A 104 6.80 3.97 15.92
C LEU A 104 7.86 2.86 15.84
N ARG A 105 7.84 2.02 14.79
CA ARG A 105 8.87 0.99 14.59
C ARG A 105 10.23 1.58 14.29
N LEU A 106 10.30 2.61 13.45
CA LEU A 106 11.55 3.30 13.13
C LEU A 106 12.15 3.95 14.38
N MET A 107 11.31 4.61 15.20
CA MET A 107 11.74 5.21 16.47
C MET A 107 12.25 4.17 17.47
N ALA A 108 11.56 3.05 17.63
CA ALA A 108 11.99 1.97 18.53
C ALA A 108 13.32 1.35 18.07
N SER A 109 13.45 1.12 16.75
CA SER A 109 14.69 0.60 16.15
C SER A 109 15.86 1.56 16.34
N ALA A 110 15.63 2.87 16.26
CA ALA A 110 16.67 3.88 16.52
C ALA A 110 17.12 3.88 17.99
N LYS A 111 16.24 3.48 18.93
CA LYS A 111 16.56 3.29 20.35
C LYS A 111 17.09 1.90 20.70
N GLY A 112 17.43 1.08 19.69
CA GLY A 112 17.96 -0.29 19.90
C GLY A 112 16.93 -1.33 20.34
N ARG A 113 15.63 -1.00 20.35
CA ARG A 113 14.56 -1.95 20.66
C ARG A 113 13.97 -2.51 19.37
N ILE A 114 14.16 -3.80 19.13
CA ILE A 114 13.61 -4.49 17.96
C ILE A 114 12.16 -4.86 18.26
N LEU A 115 11.22 -4.20 17.60
CA LEU A 115 9.81 -4.55 17.64
C LEU A 115 9.54 -5.71 16.67
N PRO A 116 9.21 -6.92 17.16
CA PRO A 116 8.97 -8.06 16.28
C PRO A 116 7.81 -7.80 15.33
N ALA A 117 7.98 -8.22 14.07
CA ALA A 117 6.94 -8.11 13.05
C ALA A 117 5.80 -9.08 13.36
N GLU A 118 4.62 -8.56 13.76
CA GLU A 118 3.44 -9.40 13.98
C GLU A 118 2.90 -10.00 12.65
N SER A 119 2.54 -11.28 12.68
CA SER A 119 1.88 -12.01 11.57
C SER A 119 0.65 -11.29 11.01
N LEU A 120 -0.12 -10.61 11.87
CA LEU A 120 -1.29 -9.81 11.47
C LEU A 120 -0.92 -8.61 10.58
N GLY A 121 0.32 -8.12 10.69
CA GLY A 121 0.85 -7.09 9.81
C GLY A 121 1.03 -7.56 8.37
N LYS A 122 1.15 -8.87 8.12
CA LYS A 122 1.18 -9.44 6.77
C LYS A 122 -0.22 -9.59 6.18
N GLN A 123 -1.18 -10.06 7.00
CA GLN A 123 -2.55 -10.23 6.53
C GLN A 123 -3.17 -8.88 6.12
N LYS A 124 -2.97 -7.81 6.90
CA LYS A 124 -3.51 -6.48 6.52
C LYS A 124 -3.00 -6.02 5.15
N THR A 125 -1.71 -6.22 4.86
CA THR A 125 -1.09 -5.70 3.63
C THR A 125 -1.57 -6.47 2.42
N SER A 126 -1.77 -7.79 2.56
CA SER A 126 -2.41 -8.59 1.52
C SER A 126 -3.80 -8.07 1.20
N TRP A 127 -4.63 -7.78 2.21
CA TRP A 127 -5.98 -7.24 1.99
C TRP A 127 -5.99 -5.83 1.36
N GLN A 128 -5.05 -4.97 1.74
CA GLN A 128 -4.88 -3.66 1.13
C GLN A 128 -4.49 -3.78 -0.36
N ILE A 129 -3.53 -4.64 -0.68
CA ILE A 129 -3.11 -4.91 -2.06
C ILE A 129 -4.30 -5.47 -2.86
N ILE A 130 -5.01 -6.46 -2.33
CA ILE A 130 -6.21 -7.03 -2.97
C ILE A 130 -7.25 -5.94 -3.26
N THR A 131 -7.50 -5.06 -2.30
CA THR A 131 -8.49 -3.97 -2.46
C THR A 131 -8.07 -3.00 -3.56
N ILE A 132 -6.81 -2.57 -3.58
CA ILE A 132 -6.29 -1.67 -4.61
C ILE A 132 -6.35 -2.35 -5.98
N THR A 133 -5.82 -3.57 -6.10
CA THR A 133 -5.82 -4.33 -7.35
C THR A 133 -7.23 -4.58 -7.86
N PHE A 134 -8.19 -4.87 -6.98
CA PHE A 134 -9.60 -5.05 -7.33
C PHE A 134 -10.20 -3.81 -7.98
N PHE A 135 -10.03 -2.62 -7.36
CA PHE A 135 -10.55 -1.38 -7.94
C PHE A 135 -9.83 -1.00 -9.23
N LEU A 136 -8.50 -1.13 -9.28
CA LEU A 136 -7.74 -0.86 -10.50
C LEU A 136 -8.13 -1.80 -11.65
N ALA A 137 -8.39 -3.08 -11.37
CA ALA A 137 -8.87 -4.03 -12.36
C ALA A 137 -10.26 -3.67 -12.87
N LEU A 138 -11.20 -3.30 -11.99
CA LEU A 138 -12.53 -2.85 -12.42
C LEU A 138 -12.45 -1.58 -13.27
N LEU A 139 -11.58 -0.64 -12.92
CA LEU A 139 -11.34 0.59 -13.67
C LEU A 139 -10.72 0.32 -15.04
N SER A 140 -9.75 -0.60 -15.12
CA SER A 140 -9.12 -1.04 -16.37
C SER A 140 -10.12 -1.77 -17.29
N ILE A 141 -10.97 -2.63 -16.74
CA ILE A 141 -12.02 -3.30 -17.52
C ILE A 141 -13.03 -2.30 -18.07
N ALA A 142 -13.43 -1.31 -17.26
CA ALA A 142 -14.33 -0.25 -17.70
C ALA A 142 -13.70 0.64 -18.80
N GLU A 143 -12.39 0.88 -18.71
CA GLU A 143 -11.62 1.62 -19.71
C GLU A 143 -11.50 0.86 -21.05
N LEU A 144 -11.13 -0.43 -20.99
CA LEU A 144 -10.98 -1.28 -22.18
C LEU A 144 -12.32 -1.55 -22.88
N ARG A 145 -13.43 -1.57 -22.14
CA ARG A 145 -14.79 -1.68 -22.68
C ARG A 145 -15.35 -0.30 -23.04
N TYR A 146 -14.71 0.37 -24.01
CA TYR A 146 -15.28 1.53 -24.69
C TYR A 146 -16.70 1.17 -25.22
N ALA A 147 -17.74 1.73 -24.61
CA ALA A 147 -19.10 1.83 -25.16
C ALA A 147 -20.02 0.58 -25.24
N SER A 148 -19.69 -0.60 -24.69
CA SER A 148 -20.68 -1.69 -24.56
C SER A 148 -21.21 -1.74 -23.12
N GLN A 149 -22.54 -1.81 -22.97
CA GLN A 149 -23.31 -1.78 -21.72
C GLN A 149 -22.52 -2.34 -20.52
N THR A 150 -22.40 -1.55 -19.46
CA THR A 150 -21.73 -1.99 -18.23
C THR A 150 -22.46 -3.24 -17.72
N PRO A 151 -21.78 -4.40 -17.69
CA PRO A 151 -22.46 -5.63 -17.37
C PRO A 151 -22.91 -5.61 -15.91
N THR A 152 -24.04 -6.24 -15.61
CA THR A 152 -24.65 -6.25 -14.27
C THR A 152 -23.69 -6.77 -13.19
N TRP A 153 -22.80 -7.71 -13.54
CA TRP A 153 -21.76 -8.19 -12.62
C TRP A 153 -20.74 -7.10 -12.24
N TRP A 154 -20.42 -6.16 -13.14
CA TRP A 154 -19.49 -5.06 -12.85
C TRP A 154 -20.12 -4.07 -11.89
N LEU A 155 -21.41 -3.72 -12.08
CA LEU A 155 -22.13 -2.86 -11.14
C LEU A 155 -22.22 -3.51 -9.76
N ARG A 156 -22.54 -4.81 -9.67
CA ARG A 156 -22.53 -5.54 -8.39
C ARG A 156 -21.15 -5.57 -7.75
N ALA A 157 -20.10 -5.80 -8.53
CA ALA A 157 -18.74 -5.77 -8.03
C ALA A 157 -18.35 -4.39 -7.47
N TRP A 158 -18.75 -3.31 -8.15
CA TRP A 158 -18.47 -1.94 -7.70
C TRP A 158 -19.28 -1.54 -6.47
N HIS A 159 -20.59 -1.80 -6.45
CA HIS A 159 -21.50 -1.32 -5.41
C HIS A 159 -21.64 -2.24 -4.21
N GLU A 160 -21.48 -3.55 -4.37
CA GLU A 160 -21.64 -4.51 -3.29
C GLU A 160 -20.28 -5.02 -2.81
N ALA A 161 -19.46 -5.57 -3.71
CA ALA A 161 -18.18 -6.18 -3.32
C ALA A 161 -17.12 -5.13 -2.92
N GLY A 162 -17.05 -4.00 -3.63
CA GLY A 162 -16.11 -2.91 -3.35
C GLY A 162 -16.19 -2.39 -1.91
N PRO A 163 -17.36 -1.94 -1.43
CA PRO A 163 -17.53 -1.49 -0.05
C PRO A 163 -17.20 -2.56 0.98
N VAL A 164 -17.58 -3.83 0.73
CA VAL A 164 -17.25 -4.95 1.64
C VAL A 164 -15.73 -5.12 1.77
N LEU A 165 -14.99 -5.09 0.66
CA LEU A 165 -13.52 -5.14 0.64
C LEU A 165 -12.89 -3.97 1.39
N VAL A 166 -13.42 -2.75 1.22
CA VAL A 166 -12.95 -1.57 1.95
C VAL A 166 -13.19 -1.74 3.45
N TRP A 167 -14.38 -2.18 3.87
CA TRP A 167 -14.68 -2.42 5.27
C TRP A 167 -13.79 -3.47 5.91
N ILE A 168 -13.57 -4.60 5.24
CA ILE A 168 -12.64 -5.65 5.69
C ILE A 168 -11.23 -5.07 5.86
N THR A 169 -10.76 -4.32 4.87
CA THR A 169 -9.42 -3.71 4.88
C THR A 169 -9.28 -2.71 6.02
N VAL A 170 -10.25 -1.83 6.23
CA VAL A 170 -10.24 -0.86 7.33
C VAL A 170 -10.29 -1.59 8.68
N ALA A 171 -11.19 -2.56 8.84
CA ALA A 171 -11.33 -3.32 10.08
C ALA A 171 -10.04 -4.03 10.46
N LEU A 172 -9.38 -4.70 9.51
CA LEU A 172 -8.08 -5.34 9.73
C LEU A 172 -6.97 -4.33 10.01
N THR A 173 -7.01 -3.17 9.36
CA THR A 173 -6.03 -2.10 9.58
C THR A 173 -6.14 -1.53 10.98
N ILE A 174 -7.37 -1.22 11.43
CA ILE A 174 -7.66 -0.76 12.80
C ILE A 174 -7.29 -1.83 13.82
N TYR A 175 -7.76 -3.08 13.63
CA TYR A 175 -7.48 -4.18 14.55
C TYR A 175 -5.98 -4.43 14.72
N SER A 176 -5.25 -4.45 13.61
CA SER A 176 -3.79 -4.54 13.64
C SER A 176 -3.16 -3.34 14.36
N GLY A 177 -3.73 -2.14 14.22
CA GLY A 177 -3.24 -0.90 14.86
C GLY A 177 -3.42 -0.90 16.36
N LEU A 178 -4.63 -1.23 16.80
CA LEU A 178 -4.97 -1.35 18.22
C LEU A 178 -4.13 -2.43 18.90
N ARG A 179 -3.97 -3.60 18.27
CA ARG A 179 -3.15 -4.66 18.84
C ARG A 179 -1.67 -4.25 18.96
N PHE A 180 -1.13 -3.58 17.93
CA PHE A 180 0.24 -3.09 17.96
C PHE A 180 0.46 -2.05 19.06
N THR A 181 -0.45 -1.08 19.20
CA THR A 181 -0.35 -0.04 20.24
C THR A 181 -0.53 -0.63 21.63
N TRP A 182 -1.47 -1.57 21.83
CA TRP A 182 -1.71 -2.21 23.11
C TRP A 182 -0.52 -3.05 23.59
N ARG A 183 0.11 -3.81 22.68
CA ARG A 183 1.28 -4.63 23.00
C ARG A 183 2.52 -3.77 23.33
N ASN A 184 2.62 -2.60 22.71
CA ASN A 184 3.77 -1.70 22.82
C ASN A 184 3.47 -0.45 23.66
N ARG A 185 2.46 -0.54 24.55
CA ARG A 185 2.04 0.57 25.40
C ARG A 185 3.18 1.14 26.25
N GLU A 186 4.09 0.28 26.71
CA GLU A 186 5.28 0.63 27.50
C GLU A 186 6.30 1.50 26.73
N LEU A 187 6.22 1.57 25.40
CA LEU A 187 7.06 2.46 24.59
C LEU A 187 6.41 3.82 24.34
N ILE A 188 5.08 3.90 24.41
CA ILE A 188 4.29 5.10 24.08
C ILE A 188 4.05 5.93 25.34
N ALA A 189 3.83 5.26 26.47
CA ALA A 189 3.86 5.85 27.80
C ALA A 189 4.94 5.11 28.60
N PRO A 190 6.21 5.56 28.56
CA PRO A 190 7.15 5.16 29.58
C PRO A 190 6.58 5.66 30.90
N ASP A 191 6.38 4.75 31.87
CA ASP A 191 5.95 5.12 33.21
C ASP A 191 6.78 6.31 33.71
N GLN A 192 6.10 7.34 34.21
CA GLN A 192 6.72 8.43 34.95
C GLN A 192 7.31 7.92 36.26
#